data_AF-A0A7V9M2D9-F1
#
_entry.id   AF-A0A7V9M2D9-F1
#
_cell.length_a   1.000
_cell.length_b   1.000
_cell.length_c   1.000
_cell.angle_alpha   90.00
_cell.angle_beta   90.00
_cell.angle_gamma   90.00
#
_symmetry.space_group_name_H-M   'P 1'
#
loop_
_entity.id
_entity.type
_entity.pdbx_description
1 polymer ?
#
loop_
_entity_poly.entity_id
_entity_poly.type
_entity_poly.pdbx_seq_one_letter_code
_entity_poly.pdbx_strand_id
1 'polypeptide(L)'
;SRITSPNGITSITKTSDSGTTWNDLIIPINFYPYSCHFFDSTSGIAVGKNGAISKTIDGGLNWTTPFSISNYTLYDISFVSDSIGYIVGGFNY
;
A
#
# COMPACT_ATOMS: atom_id res chain seq x y z
N SER A 1 5.37 -2.03 -8.18
CA SER A 1 5.64 -1.11 -7.04
C SER A 1 6.34 -1.92 -5.95
N ARG A 2 7.18 -1.31 -5.12
CA ARG A 2 7.72 -1.96 -3.91
C ARG A 2 7.58 -1.00 -2.73
N ILE A 3 7.36 -1.54 -1.54
CA ILE A 3 7.46 -0.76 -0.30
C ILE A 3 8.88 -0.88 0.21
N THR A 4 9.50 0.25 0.52
CA THR A 4 10.80 0.33 1.19
C THR A 4 10.62 1.06 2.51
N SER A 5 11.45 0.75 3.51
CA SER A 5 11.53 1.56 4.72
C SER A 5 12.96 1.96 5.04
N PRO A 6 13.51 2.99 4.38
CA PRO A 6 14.74 3.60 4.83
C PRO A 6 14.44 4.44 6.08
N ASN A 7 15.13 4.15 7.19
CA ASN A 7 15.15 4.99 8.40
C ASN A 7 13.82 5.16 9.15
N GLY A 8 12.91 4.17 9.09
CA GLY A 8 11.66 4.17 9.86
C GLY A 8 10.51 4.97 9.22
N ILE A 9 10.74 5.54 8.03
CA ILE A 9 9.69 6.07 7.16
C ILE A 9 9.36 4.95 6.17
N THR A 10 8.11 4.50 6.12
CA THR A 10 7.62 3.60 5.07
C THR A 10 7.34 4.42 3.81
N SER A 11 7.97 4.06 2.70
CA SER A 11 7.82 4.70 1.40
C SER A 11 7.32 3.68 0.38
N ILE A 12 6.32 4.04 -0.42
CA ILE A 12 5.89 3.25 -1.58
C ILE A 12 6.68 3.81 -2.74
N THR A 13 7.49 2.95 -3.36
CA THR A 13 8.28 3.33 -4.52
C THR A 13 7.67 2.70 -5.76
N LYS A 14 7.46 3.55 -6.77
CA LYS A 14 6.90 3.16 -8.06
C LYS A 14 7.94 3.42 -9.15
N THR A 15 7.97 2.52 -10.12
CA THR A 15 8.76 2.63 -11.34
C THR A 15 7.78 2.65 -12.52
N SER A 16 8.05 3.48 -13.51
CA SER A 16 7.39 3.47 -14.82
C SER A 16 8.29 2.95 -15.93
N ASP A 17 9.52 2.55 -15.60
CA ASP A 17 10.60 2.19 -16.52
C ASP A 17 11.17 0.80 -16.21
N SER A 18 10.30 -0.13 -15.82
CA SER A 18 10.64 -1.54 -15.54
C SER A 18 11.67 -1.74 -14.41
N GLY A 19 11.71 -0.84 -13.43
CA GLY A 19 12.57 -0.94 -12.24
C GLY A 19 13.89 -0.18 -12.32
N THR A 20 14.07 0.62 -13.37
CA THR A 20 15.33 1.35 -13.63
C THR A 20 15.44 2.60 -12.77
N THR A 21 14.34 3.30 -12.51
CA THR A 21 14.24 4.43 -11.58
C THR A 21 13.10 4.24 -10.58
N TRP A 22 13.32 4.75 -9.38
CA TRP A 22 12.38 4.67 -8.27
C TRP A 22 12.12 6.08 -7.76
N ASN A 23 10.86 6.50 -7.80
CA ASN A 23 10.45 7.75 -7.17
C ASN A 23 9.85 7.42 -5.79
N ASP A 24 10.40 8.05 -4.75
CA ASP A 24 9.89 7.94 -3.38
C ASP A 24 8.60 8.74 -3.26
N LEU A 25 7.50 8.06 -2.96
CA LEU A 25 6.22 8.72 -2.67
C LEU A 25 6.13 8.97 -1.16
N ILE A 26 5.90 10.22 -0.78
CA ILE A 26 5.72 10.60 0.63
C ILE A 26 4.38 10.08 1.11
N ILE A 27 4.41 9.16 2.06
CA ILE A 27 3.22 8.58 2.67
C ILE A 27 2.80 9.44 3.88
N PRO A 28 1.49 9.63 4.14
CA PRO A 28 1.04 10.25 5.39
C PRO A 28 1.68 9.58 6.61
N ILE A 29 2.20 10.38 7.54
CA ILE A 29 2.98 10.01 8.74
C ILE A 29 2.37 8.93 9.66
N ASN A 30 1.11 8.55 9.46
CA ASN A 30 0.41 7.53 10.26
C ASN A 30 0.00 6.29 9.46
N PHE A 31 0.47 6.15 8.21
CA PHE A 31 0.21 4.97 7.39
C PHE A 31 1.49 4.18 7.20
N TYR A 32 1.48 2.95 7.73
CA TYR A 32 2.58 1.99 7.61
C TYR A 32 2.16 0.85 6.69
N PRO A 33 2.29 1.01 5.36
CA PRO A 33 1.96 -0.05 4.41
C PRO A 33 2.98 -1.19 4.49
N TYR A 34 2.48 -2.41 4.36
CA TYR A 34 3.29 -3.63 4.21
C TYR A 34 3.20 -4.23 2.82
N SER A 35 2.05 -4.07 2.14
CA SER A 35 1.90 -4.48 0.74
C SER A 35 1.00 -3.50 -0.03
N CYS A 36 1.16 -3.48 -1.35
CA CYS A 36 0.32 -2.67 -2.23
C CYS A 36 0.11 -3.32 -3.59
N HIS A 37 -1.06 -3.08 -4.17
CA HIS A 37 -1.42 -3.50 -5.51
C HIS A 37 -1.91 -2.28 -6.30
N PHE A 38 -1.37 -2.08 -7.51
CA PHE A 38 -1.83 -1.04 -8.43
C PHE A 38 -2.57 -1.70 -9.58
N PHE A 39 -3.79 -1.21 -9.84
CA PHE A 39 -4.59 -1.63 -10.98
C PHE A 39 -4.09 -0.98 -12.26
N ASP A 40 -3.57 0.24 -12.15
CA ASP A 40 -3.04 1.01 -13.28
C ASP A 40 -1.97 2.04 -12.84
N SER A 41 -1.66 3.02 -13.70
CA SER A 41 -0.67 4.05 -13.42
C SER A 41 -1.09 5.05 -12.33
N THR A 42 -2.38 5.17 -12.02
CA THR A 42 -2.93 6.15 -11.07
C THR A 42 -3.67 5.51 -9.88
N SER A 43 -4.31 4.36 -10.07
CA SER A 43 -5.17 3.72 -9.08
C SER A 43 -4.48 2.55 -8.38
N GLY A 44 -4.54 2.53 -7.05
CA GLY A 44 -3.96 1.44 -6.25
C GLY A 44 -4.51 1.36 -4.84
N ILE A 45 -4.26 0.21 -4.21
CA ILE A 45 -4.58 -0.08 -2.82
C ILE A 45 -3.31 -0.48 -2.09
N ALA A 46 -3.17 -0.01 -0.86
CA ALA A 46 -2.11 -0.41 0.06
C ALA A 46 -2.72 -0.87 1.38
N VAL A 47 -2.11 -1.88 1.98
CA VAL A 47 -2.55 -2.48 3.24
C VAL A 47 -1.41 -2.47 4.24
N GLY A 48 -1.72 -2.40 5.53
CA GLY A 48 -0.67 -2.35 6.54
C GLY A 48 -1.12 -2.40 7.99
N LYS A 49 -0.33 -1.76 8.85
CA LYS A 49 -0.52 -1.72 10.30
C LYS A 49 -1.91 -1.17 10.68
N ASN A 50 -2.44 -1.60 11.82
CA ASN A 50 -3.75 -1.22 12.36
C ASN A 50 -4.93 -1.55 11.42
N GLY A 51 -4.75 -2.52 10.54
CA GLY A 51 -5.79 -2.95 9.62
C GLY A 51 -6.05 -1.95 8.51
N ALA A 52 -5.16 -0.98 8.30
CA ALA A 52 -5.39 0.11 7.36
C ALA A 52 -5.48 -0.41 5.93
N ILE A 53 -6.56 -0.07 5.23
CA ILE A 53 -6.75 -0.29 3.80
C ILE A 53 -6.86 1.09 3.17
N SER A 54 -5.80 1.50 2.47
CA SER A 54 -5.70 2.83 1.86
C SER A 54 -5.80 2.73 0.34
N LYS A 55 -6.45 3.71 -0.28
CA LYS A 55 -6.62 3.84 -1.73
C LYS A 55 -5.99 5.13 -2.23
N THR A 56 -5.37 5.06 -3.40
CA THR A 56 -4.90 6.19 -4.19
C THR A 56 -5.59 6.20 -5.55
N ILE A 57 -5.72 7.40 -6.14
CA ILE A 57 -6.19 7.63 -7.51
C ILE A 57 -5.24 8.56 -8.30
N ASP A 58 -4.06 8.85 -7.75
CA ASP A 58 -3.07 9.78 -8.31
C ASP A 58 -1.64 9.19 -8.31
N GLY A 59 -1.55 7.86 -8.41
CA GLY A 59 -0.29 7.15 -8.55
C GLY A 59 0.43 6.90 -7.24
N GLY A 60 -0.24 7.13 -6.10
CA GLY A 60 0.29 7.00 -4.76
C GLY A 60 0.88 8.29 -4.20
N LEU A 61 0.61 9.44 -4.83
CA LEU A 61 0.96 10.77 -4.30
C LEU A 61 0.11 11.11 -3.09
N ASN A 62 -1.18 10.77 -3.13
CA ASN A 62 -2.09 10.88 -2.00
C ASN A 62 -2.78 9.54 -1.72
N TRP A 63 -2.94 9.24 -0.44
CA TRP A 63 -3.61 8.05 0.06
C TRP A 63 -4.77 8.43 0.97
N THR A 64 -5.92 7.81 0.74
CA THR A 64 -7.11 7.94 1.59
C THR A 64 -7.38 6.59 2.26
N THR A 65 -7.73 6.57 3.54
CA THR A 65 -7.99 5.32 4.28
C THR A 65 -9.48 5.21 4.59
N PRO A 66 -10.30 4.72 3.63
CA PRO A 66 -11.75 4.61 3.84
C PRO A 66 -12.12 3.51 4.83
N PHE A 67 -11.27 2.50 5.00
CA PHE A 67 -11.56 1.33 5.83
C PHE A 67 -10.35 0.96 6.70
N SER A 68 -10.63 0.49 7.92
CA SER A 68 -9.65 -0.16 8.76
C SER A 68 -10.27 -1.33 9.51
N ILE A 69 -9.52 -2.41 9.65
CA ILE A 69 -9.91 -3.58 10.45
C ILE A 69 -9.15 -3.51 11.78
N SER A 70 -9.75 -2.85 12.77
CA SER A 70 -9.14 -2.64 14.09
C SER A 70 -8.61 -3.94 14.70
N ASN A 71 -7.47 -3.87 15.39
CA ASN A 71 -6.76 -4.99 16.02
C ASN A 71 -6.11 -6.00 15.07
N TYR A 72 -6.17 -5.78 13.76
CA TYR A 72 -5.42 -6.59 12.81
C TYR A 72 -4.24 -5.80 12.23
N THR A 73 -3.27 -6.53 11.72
CA THR A 73 -2.25 -6.04 10.81
C THR A 73 -2.40 -6.78 9.50
N LEU A 74 -2.48 -6.05 8.39
CA LEU A 74 -2.59 -6.63 7.06
C LEU A 74 -1.20 -6.68 6.43
N TYR A 75 -0.73 -7.88 6.11
CA TYR A 75 0.64 -8.11 5.66
C TYR A 75 0.77 -8.14 4.15
N ASP A 76 -0.23 -8.70 3.45
CA ASP A 76 -0.17 -8.83 2.00
C ASP A 76 -1.53 -8.66 1.33
N ILE A 77 -1.50 -8.22 0.07
CA ILE A 77 -2.65 -8.02 -0.79
C ILE A 77 -2.35 -8.52 -2.20
N SER A 78 -3.29 -9.30 -2.76
CA SER A 78 -3.21 -9.79 -4.14
C SER A 78 -4.57 -9.75 -4.80
N PHE A 79 -4.60 -9.38 -6.08
CA PHE A 79 -5.80 -9.40 -6.90
C PHE A 79 -5.67 -10.48 -7.97
N VAL A 80 -6.73 -11.29 -8.11
CA VAL A 80 -6.86 -12.28 -9.18
C VAL A 80 -7.60 -11.74 -10.40
N SER A 81 -8.30 -10.61 -10.22
CA SER A 81 -8.94 -9.81 -11.26
C SER A 81 -9.19 -8.38 -10.74
N ASP A 82 -9.66 -7.48 -11.60
CA ASP A 82 -9.98 -6.09 -11.21
C ASP A 82 -11.08 -5.98 -10.14
N SER A 83 -11.89 -7.02 -9.95
CA SER A 83 -13.02 -7.04 -9.01
C SER A 83 -12.85 -8.01 -7.84
N ILE A 84 -11.84 -8.87 -7.86
CA ILE A 84 -11.64 -9.91 -6.85
C ILE A 84 -10.20 -9.87 -6.36
N GLY A 85 -10.04 -9.56 -5.07
CA GLY A 85 -8.77 -9.57 -4.37
C GLY A 85 -8.86 -10.17 -2.98
N TYR A 86 -7.71 -10.57 -2.48
CA TYR A 86 -7.53 -11.20 -1.18
C TYR A 86 -6.49 -10.42 -0.39
N ILE A 87 -6.77 -10.25 0.89
CA ILE A 87 -5.87 -9.62 1.86
C ILE A 87 -5.62 -10.64 2.96
N VAL A 88 -4.37 -10.80 3.35
CA VAL A 88 -3.99 -11.66 4.48
C VAL A 88 -3.38 -10.82 5.60
N GLY A 89 -3.70 -11.18 6.83
CA GLY A 89 -3.33 -10.44 8.02
C GLY A 89 -3.41 -11.28 9.29
N GLY A 90 -2.90 -10.72 10.39
CA GLY A 90 -2.90 -11.35 11.71
C GLY A 90 -3.42 -10.41 12.78
N PHE A 91 -3.94 -10.97 13.87
CA PHE A 91 -4.36 -10.20 15.05
C PHE A 91 -3.13 -9.66 15.79
N ASN A 92 -3.22 -8.43 16.27
CA ASN A 92 -2.18 -7.78 17.08
C ASN A 92 -2.39 -8.17 18.55
N TYR A 93 -1.42 -8.83 19.18
CA TYR A 93 -1.38 -9.08 20.62
C TYR A 93 -0.72 -7.92 21.37
#